data_AF-A0A966RM52-F1
#
_entry.id   AF-A0A966RM52-F1
#
_cell.length_a   1.000
_cell.length_b   1.000
_cell.length_c   1.000
_cell.angle_alpha   90.00
_cell.angle_beta   90.00
_cell.angle_gamma   90.00
#
_symmetry.space_group_name_H-M   'P 1'
#
loop_
_entity.id
_entity.type
_entity.pdbx_description
1 polymer ?
#
loop_
_entity_poly.entity_id
_entity_poly.type
_entity_poly.pdbx_seq_one_letter_code
_entity_poly.pdbx_strand_id
1 'polypeptide(L)'
;MVGRIKTKLRQVRFDANTAQPTLTPVCPLCGREIPLAQRDAHHLTPKSHGGKATETLHRICHRQIHALFTEAELARNLNTMEALRTQRELMAFIRWVRTKPNDFFEKTRKSQRLKSM
;
A
#
# COMPACT_ATOMS: atom_id res chain seq x y z
N MET A 1 -13.65 49.89 49.52
CA MET A 1 -13.02 50.34 48.27
C MET A 1 -12.17 49.17 47.74
N VAL A 2 -12.81 48.21 47.08
CA VAL A 2 -12.24 46.87 46.79
C VAL A 2 -11.50 46.89 45.45
N GLY A 3 -10.28 46.35 45.44
CA GLY A 3 -9.26 46.50 44.39
C GLY A 3 -9.63 45.90 43.04
N ARG A 4 -9.14 46.57 41.98
CA ARG A 4 -9.28 46.16 40.58
C ARG A 4 -8.22 45.11 40.22
N ILE A 5 -8.63 43.85 40.15
CA ILE A 5 -7.82 42.77 39.56
C ILE A 5 -7.98 42.86 38.04
N LYS A 6 -6.94 43.32 37.32
CA LYS A 6 -6.89 43.25 35.85
C LYS A 6 -6.28 41.92 35.43
N THR A 7 -7.13 40.95 35.12
CA THR A 7 -6.74 39.64 34.59
C THR A 7 -6.10 39.81 33.21
N LYS A 8 -4.80 39.49 33.12
CA LYS A 8 -3.96 39.61 31.93
C LYS A 8 -4.29 38.45 30.98
N LEU A 9 -5.03 38.72 29.90
CA LEU A 9 -5.33 37.74 28.85
C LEU A 9 -4.02 37.33 28.15
N ARG A 10 -3.57 36.11 28.43
CA ARG A 10 -2.43 35.46 27.77
C ARG A 10 -2.94 34.87 26.45
N GLN A 11 -2.89 35.65 25.36
CA GLN A 11 -3.13 35.11 24.02
C GLN A 11 -2.02 34.14 23.67
N VAL A 12 -2.38 32.86 23.62
CA VAL A 12 -1.54 31.77 23.15
C VAL A 12 -1.36 31.97 21.64
N ARG A 13 -0.11 32.09 21.19
CA ARG A 13 0.21 32.14 19.76
C ARG A 13 -0.10 30.74 19.17
N PHE A 14 -1.00 30.69 18.19
CA PHE A 14 -1.20 29.50 17.36
C PHE A 14 -0.07 29.47 16.33
N ASP A 15 0.95 28.66 16.58
CA ASP A 15 2.04 28.48 15.63
C ASP A 15 1.51 27.74 14.40
N ALA A 16 1.65 28.40 13.24
CA ALA A 16 1.20 27.93 11.95
C ALA A 16 1.95 26.65 11.56
N ASN A 17 1.21 25.53 11.60
CA ASN A 17 1.21 24.48 10.58
C ASN A 17 2.56 24.21 9.91
N THR A 18 3.44 23.49 10.61
CA THR A 18 4.55 22.78 9.96
C THR A 18 3.97 21.58 9.21
N ALA A 19 3.41 21.82 8.02
CA ALA A 19 3.00 20.75 7.12
C ALA A 19 4.25 19.98 6.68
N GLN A 20 4.57 18.90 7.38
CA GLN A 20 5.61 17.98 6.95
C GLN A 20 5.23 17.45 5.55
N PRO A 21 6.18 17.40 4.59
CA PRO A 21 5.91 16.78 3.31
C PRO A 21 5.53 15.32 3.56
N THR A 22 4.29 14.96 3.22
CA THR A 22 3.83 13.58 3.24
C THR A 22 4.53 12.85 2.10
N LEU A 23 5.63 12.16 2.42
CA LEU A 23 6.30 11.29 1.46
C LEU A 23 5.29 10.29 0.90
N THR A 24 5.06 10.36 -0.42
CA THR A 24 4.20 9.40 -1.11
C THR A 24 4.95 8.07 -1.16
N PRO A 25 4.40 6.98 -0.59
CA PRO A 25 5.09 5.70 -0.57
C PRO A 25 5.23 5.17 -2.00
N VAL A 26 6.34 4.48 -2.25
CA VAL A 26 6.61 3.81 -3.52
C VAL A 26 6.22 2.35 -3.40
N CYS A 27 5.51 1.83 -4.40
CA CYS A 27 5.08 0.44 -4.42
C CYS A 27 6.26 -0.51 -4.57
N PRO A 28 6.56 -1.38 -3.59
CA PRO A 28 7.64 -2.35 -3.68
C PRO A 28 7.39 -3.42 -4.74
N LEU A 29 6.21 -3.50 -5.39
CA LEU A 29 6.02 -4.41 -6.51
C LEU A 29 6.39 -3.77 -7.85
N CYS A 30 5.79 -2.62 -8.19
CA CYS A 30 5.95 -1.99 -9.51
C CYS A 30 6.89 -0.79 -9.54
N GLY A 31 7.26 -0.22 -8.39
CA GLY A 31 8.17 0.92 -8.28
C GLY A 31 7.55 2.29 -8.57
N ARG A 32 6.21 2.38 -8.75
CA ARG A 32 5.50 3.66 -8.91
C ARG A 32 5.09 4.23 -7.55
N GLU A 33 4.90 5.54 -7.47
CA GLU A 33 4.32 6.20 -6.29
C GLU A 33 2.86 5.77 -6.11
N ILE A 34 2.40 5.66 -4.86
CA ILE A 34 1.04 5.23 -4.52
C ILE A 34 0.24 6.43 -3.99
N PRO A 35 -0.66 7.01 -4.82
CA PRO A 35 -1.63 8.00 -4.36
C PRO A 35 -2.45 7.44 -3.20
N LEU A 36 -2.88 8.30 -2.28
CA LEU A 36 -3.63 7.89 -1.09
C LEU A 36 -4.83 6.99 -1.41
N ALA A 37 -5.58 7.31 -2.47
CA ALA A 37 -6.75 6.56 -2.92
C ALA A 37 -6.44 5.14 -3.47
N GLN A 38 -5.16 4.85 -3.75
CA GLN A 38 -4.72 3.57 -4.31
C GLN A 38 -3.90 2.71 -3.34
N ARG A 39 -3.77 3.10 -2.07
CA ARG A 39 -3.00 2.34 -1.07
C ARG A 39 -3.83 1.19 -0.51
N ASP A 40 -3.36 -0.03 -0.70
CA ASP A 40 -3.86 -1.24 -0.02
C ASP A 40 -2.71 -1.92 0.73
N ALA A 41 -2.99 -2.41 1.94
CA ALA A 41 -2.02 -3.18 2.74
C ALA A 41 -2.05 -4.65 2.32
N HIS A 42 -0.90 -5.19 1.94
CA HIS A 42 -0.74 -6.59 1.54
C HIS A 42 0.10 -7.35 2.57
N HIS A 43 -0.41 -8.49 3.03
CA HIS A 43 0.38 -9.39 3.87
C HIS A 43 1.18 -10.34 2.97
N LEU A 44 2.51 -10.23 3.01
CA LEU A 44 3.41 -11.10 2.26
C LEU A 44 3.23 -12.58 2.65
N THR A 45 3.16 -12.85 3.94
CA THR A 45 2.61 -14.11 4.47
C THR A 45 1.14 -13.88 4.80
N PRO A 46 0.18 -14.61 4.21
CA PRO A 46 -1.23 -14.41 4.51
C PRO A 46 -1.57 -14.55 5.99
N LYS A 47 -2.61 -13.83 6.43
CA LYS A 47 -3.05 -13.82 7.84
C LYS A 47 -3.53 -15.21 8.29
N SER A 48 -4.16 -15.97 7.40
CA SER A 48 -4.54 -17.38 7.57
C SER A 48 -3.36 -18.31 7.85
N HIS A 49 -2.15 -17.89 7.47
CA HIS A 49 -0.88 -18.59 7.71
C HIS A 49 -0.02 -17.88 8.77
N GLY A 50 -0.63 -17.05 9.64
CA GLY A 50 0.04 -16.43 10.78
C GLY A 50 0.85 -15.17 10.46
N GLY A 51 0.76 -14.62 9.25
CA GLY A 51 1.49 -13.42 8.88
C GLY A 51 1.01 -12.16 9.59
N LYS A 52 1.97 -11.29 9.95
CA LYS A 52 1.74 -10.02 10.67
C LYS A 52 2.28 -8.79 9.95
N ALA A 53 3.34 -8.96 9.16
CA ALA A 53 3.96 -7.88 8.41
C ALA A 53 3.11 -7.52 7.17
N THR A 54 3.01 -6.23 6.89
CA THR A 54 2.29 -5.71 5.73
C THR A 54 3.16 -4.76 4.93
N GLU A 55 2.95 -4.78 3.61
CA GLU A 55 3.56 -3.87 2.65
C GLU A 55 2.47 -3.03 1.99
N THR A 56 2.75 -1.75 1.72
CA THR A 56 1.79 -0.88 1.02
C THR A 56 1.93 -1.04 -0.48
N LEU A 57 0.87 -1.51 -1.16
CA LEU A 57 0.83 -1.71 -2.60
C LEU A 57 -0.25 -0.84 -3.25
N HIS A 58 -0.14 -0.65 -4.58
CA HIS A 58 -1.31 -0.23 -5.36
C HIS A 58 -2.40 -1.30 -5.28
N ARG A 59 -3.67 -0.89 -5.27
CA ARG A 59 -4.82 -1.81 -5.33
C ARG A 59 -4.74 -2.78 -6.51
N ILE A 60 -4.32 -2.30 -7.69
CA ILE A 60 -4.13 -3.15 -8.88
C ILE A 60 -2.99 -4.17 -8.70
N CYS A 61 -1.90 -3.77 -8.04
CA CYS A 61 -0.77 -4.66 -7.75
C CYS A 61 -1.17 -5.74 -6.74
N HIS A 62 -1.86 -5.35 -5.66
CA HIS A 62 -2.38 -6.27 -4.66
C HIS A 62 -3.35 -7.28 -5.28
N ARG A 63 -4.30 -6.81 -6.09
CA ARG A 63 -5.26 -7.69 -6.80
C ARG A 63 -4.57 -8.63 -7.78
N GLN A 64 -3.51 -8.19 -8.46
CA GLN A 64 -2.76 -9.05 -9.37
C GLN A 64 -2.10 -10.23 -8.64
N ILE A 65 -1.53 -10.01 -7.45
CA ILE A 65 -0.94 -11.09 -6.65
C ILE A 65 -1.99 -12.16 -6.35
N HIS A 66 -3.17 -11.77 -5.86
CA HIS A 66 -4.25 -12.72 -5.55
C HIS A 66 -5.00 -13.27 -6.78
N ALA A 67 -4.82 -12.64 -7.94
CA ALA A 67 -5.31 -13.18 -9.20
C ALA A 67 -4.42 -14.27 -9.76
N LEU A 68 -3.13 -14.29 -9.39
CA LEU A 68 -2.14 -15.26 -9.87
C LEU A 68 -1.84 -16.36 -8.86
N PHE A 69 -1.83 -16.07 -7.57
CA PHE A 69 -1.38 -17.00 -6.52
C PHE A 69 -2.43 -17.22 -5.43
N THR A 70 -2.47 -18.45 -4.93
CA THR A 70 -3.24 -18.82 -3.73
C THR A 70 -2.53 -18.38 -2.45
N GLU A 71 -3.26 -18.28 -1.34
CA GLU A 71 -2.65 -17.99 -0.03
C GLU A 71 -1.61 -19.04 0.38
N ALA A 72 -1.85 -20.32 0.05
CA ALA A 72 -0.90 -21.39 0.35
C ALA A 72 0.39 -21.31 -0.48
N GLU A 73 0.34 -20.78 -1.71
CA GLU A 73 1.54 -20.51 -2.51
C GLU A 73 2.32 -19.32 -1.96
N LEU A 74 1.60 -18.25 -1.58
CA LEU A 74 2.19 -17.08 -0.91
C LEU A 74 2.92 -17.48 0.37
N ALA A 75 2.27 -18.24 1.24
CA ALA A 75 2.83 -18.66 2.52
C ALA A 75 4.07 -19.54 2.39
N ARG A 76 4.12 -20.42 1.36
CA ARG A 76 5.20 -21.41 1.22
C ARG A 76 6.43 -20.87 0.50
N ASN A 77 6.23 -20.22 -0.65
CA ASN A 77 7.30 -19.95 -1.60
C ASN A 77 7.39 -18.48 -2.04
N LEU A 78 6.34 -17.67 -1.82
CA LEU A 78 6.21 -16.32 -2.40
C LEU A 78 5.93 -15.26 -1.33
N ASN A 79 6.50 -15.43 -0.14
CA ASN A 79 6.32 -14.54 1.03
C ASN A 79 7.34 -13.39 1.09
N THR A 80 8.03 -13.07 -0.02
CA THR A 80 8.93 -11.92 -0.15
C THR A 80 8.68 -11.19 -1.45
N MET A 81 8.99 -9.89 -1.50
CA MET A 81 8.83 -9.09 -2.73
C MET A 81 9.76 -9.58 -3.84
N GLU A 82 10.95 -10.04 -3.47
CA GLU A 82 11.93 -10.65 -4.38
C GLU A 82 11.35 -11.91 -5.02
N ALA A 83 10.79 -12.82 -4.22
CA ALA A 83 10.19 -14.06 -4.71
C ALA A 83 8.97 -13.81 -5.62
N LEU A 84 8.16 -12.81 -5.31
CA LEU A 84 7.06 -12.38 -6.18
C LEU A 84 7.58 -11.85 -7.52
N ARG A 85 8.61 -11.01 -7.49
CA ARG A 85 9.20 -10.38 -8.69
C ARG A 85 9.91 -11.36 -9.61
N THR A 86 10.23 -12.59 -9.18
CA THR A 86 10.80 -13.63 -10.06
C THR A 86 9.76 -14.43 -10.83
N GLN A 87 8.47 -14.32 -10.47
CA GLN A 87 7.41 -15.08 -11.14
C GLN A 87 7.10 -14.51 -12.52
N ARG A 88 7.23 -15.35 -13.57
CA ARG A 88 7.09 -14.95 -14.98
C ARG A 88 5.80 -14.19 -15.28
N GLU A 89 4.67 -14.69 -14.78
CA GLU A 89 3.34 -14.07 -14.99
C GLU A 89 3.25 -12.70 -14.32
N LEU A 90 3.79 -12.56 -13.11
CA LEU A 90 3.78 -11.30 -12.37
C LEU A 90 4.78 -10.29 -12.97
N MET A 91 5.94 -10.74 -13.46
CA MET A 91 6.91 -9.89 -14.16
C MET A 91 6.31 -9.26 -15.41
N ALA A 92 5.56 -10.02 -16.21
CA ALA A 92 4.89 -9.49 -17.40
C ALA A 92 3.90 -8.37 -17.02
N PHE A 93 3.11 -8.59 -15.96
CA PHE A 93 2.25 -7.55 -15.39
C PHE A 93 3.04 -6.33 -14.91
N ILE A 94 4.14 -6.51 -14.16
CA ILE A 94 4.96 -5.42 -13.63
C ILE A 94 5.49 -4.55 -14.77
N ARG A 95 6.01 -5.15 -15.84
CA ARG A 95 6.52 -4.40 -17.01
C ARG A 95 5.41 -3.55 -17.64
N TRP A 96 4.21 -4.09 -17.76
CA TRP A 96 3.06 -3.38 -18.33
C TRP A 96 2.53 -2.28 -17.42
N VAL A 97 2.32 -2.54 -16.13
CA VAL A 97 1.72 -1.57 -15.20
C VAL A 97 2.64 -0.38 -14.93
N ARG A 98 3.97 -0.57 -15.06
CA ARG A 98 4.96 0.51 -14.94
C ARG A 98 4.79 1.62 -15.99
N THR A 99 4.16 1.33 -17.12
CA THR A 99 3.93 2.33 -18.18
C THR A 99 2.65 3.15 -17.96
N LYS A 100 1.94 2.96 -16.84
CA LYS A 100 0.63 3.56 -16.56
C LYS A 100 0.75 4.70 -15.53
N PRO A 101 -0.19 5.68 -15.52
CA PRO A 101 -0.26 6.73 -14.49
C PRO A 101 -0.30 6.19 -13.05
N ASN A 102 0.25 6.91 -12.08
CA ASN A 102 0.38 6.45 -10.68
C ASN A 102 -0.95 6.04 -10.01
N ASP A 103 -2.05 6.65 -10.43
CA ASP A 103 -3.42 6.40 -9.98
C ASP A 103 -4.17 5.32 -10.79
N PHE A 104 -3.53 4.77 -11.84
CA PHE A 104 -4.14 3.79 -12.73
C PHE A 104 -4.66 2.58 -11.98
N PHE A 105 -5.91 2.24 -12.28
CA PHE A 105 -6.61 1.10 -11.71
C PHE A 105 -7.54 0.47 -12.74
N GLU A 106 -7.58 -0.86 -12.74
CA GLU A 106 -8.52 -1.65 -13.53
C GLU A 106 -8.94 -2.89 -12.74
N LYS A 107 -10.10 -3.46 -13.09
CA LYS A 107 -10.58 -4.72 -12.50
C LYS A 107 -9.69 -5.88 -12.92
N THR A 108 -9.00 -6.49 -11.97
CA THR A 108 -8.24 -7.72 -12.18
C THR A 108 -9.16 -8.95 -12.14
N ARG A 109 -8.96 -9.90 -13.05
CA ARG A 109 -9.63 -11.22 -13.05
C ARG A 109 -8.65 -12.31 -12.61
N LYS A 110 -9.13 -13.31 -11.87
CA LYS A 110 -8.33 -14.50 -11.53
C LYS A 110 -7.82 -15.22 -12.78
N SER A 111 -6.62 -15.78 -12.70
CA SER A 111 -6.04 -16.64 -13.73
C SER A 111 -6.92 -17.88 -13.95
N GLN A 112 -6.83 -18.50 -15.13
CA GLN A 112 -7.58 -19.73 -15.39
C GLN A 112 -7.16 -20.86 -14.44
N ARG A 113 -5.86 -20.93 -14.12
CA ARG A 113 -5.30 -21.86 -13.13
C ARG A 113 -6.03 -21.78 -11.80
N LEU A 114 -6.24 -20.58 -11.26
CA LEU A 114 -6.94 -20.41 -9.98
C LEU A 114 -8.46 -20.64 -10.06
N LYS A 115 -9.06 -20.53 -11.24
CA LYS A 115 -10.50 -20.78 -11.42
C LYS A 115 -10.83 -22.27 -11.57
N SER A 116 -9.85 -23.07 -12.01
CA SER A 116 -9.99 -24.51 -12.19
C SER A 116 -9.54 -25.33 -10.97
N MET A 117 -9.11 -24.67 -9.89
CA MET A 117 -8.69 -25.31 -8.63
C MET A 117 -9.84 -25.44 -7.65
#